data_AF-A0A521SPD8-F1
#
_entry.id   AF-A0A521SPD8-F1
#
_cell.length_a   1.000
_cell.length_b   1.000
_cell.length_c   1.000
_cell.angle_alpha   90.00
_cell.angle_beta   90.00
_cell.angle_gamma   90.00
#
_symmetry.space_group_name_H-M   'P 1'
#
loop_
_entity.id
_entity.type
_entity.pdbx_description
1 polymer ?
#
loop_
_entity_poly.entity_id
_entity_poly.type
_entity_poly.pdbx_seq_one_letter_code
_entity_poly.pdbx_strand_id
1 'polypeptide(L)' 'MPLYEYKCYNCEKIFIVAMTLSERQRGATVQCPGCDSKDVRQLISPFIAKTASKTA' A
#
# COMPACT_ATOMS: atom_id res chain seq x y z
N MET A 1 2.03 -11.80 7.00
CA MET A 1 1.48 -11.25 5.74
C MET A 1 1.85 -9.78 5.66
N PRO A 2 2.40 -9.29 4.54
CA PRO A 2 2.70 -7.87 4.37
C PRO A 2 1.40 -7.06 4.22
N LEU A 3 1.34 -5.94 4.93
CA LEU A 3 0.28 -4.94 4.81
C LEU A 3 0.71 -3.92 3.77
N TYR A 4 -0.20 -3.60 2.86
CA TYR A 4 0.03 -2.60 1.83
C TYR A 4 -1.03 -1.51 1.93
N GLU A 5 -0.57 -0.27 2.03
CA GLU A 5 -1.43 0.89 1.97
C GLU A 5 -1.73 1.25 0.52
N TYR A 6 -2.99 1.54 0.24
CA TYR A 6 -3.47 2.01 -1.06
C TYR A 6 -4.23 3.32 -0.85
N LYS A 7 -4.02 4.28 -1.77
CA LYS A 7 -4.79 5.51 -1.85
C LYS A 7 -5.56 5.55 -3.16
N CYS A 8 -6.86 5.76 -3.05
CA CYS A 8 -7.75 6.06 -4.17
C CYS A 8 -7.47 7.47 -4.69
N TYR A 9 -7.31 7.65 -6.01
CA TYR A 9 -7.12 9.01 -6.56
C TYR A 9 -8.44 9.77 -6.69
N ASN A 10 -9.54 9.05 -6.91
CA ASN A 10 -10.86 9.64 -7.18
C ASN A 10 -11.58 10.11 -5.90
N CYS A 11 -11.24 9.49 -4.77
CA CYS A 11 -11.93 9.67 -3.50
C CYS A 11 -10.97 9.94 -2.33
N GLU A 12 -9.65 9.94 -2.61
CA GLU A 12 -8.55 10.19 -1.67
C GLU A 12 -8.53 9.35 -0.39
N LYS A 13 -9.40 8.35 -0.30
CA LYS A 13 -9.44 7.41 0.82
C LYS A 13 -8.22 6.51 0.81
N ILE A 14 -7.60 6.40 1.98
CA ILE A 14 -6.49 5.51 2.26
C ILE A 14 -7.08 4.25 2.90
N PHE A 15 -6.68 3.09 2.40
CA PHE A 15 -7.08 1.80 2.93
C PHE A 15 -5.92 0.83 2.92
N ILE A 16 -5.93 -0.07 3.90
CA ILE A 16 -4.90 -1.08 4.11
C ILE A 16 -5.41 -2.42 3.59
N VAL A 17 -4.63 -3.02 2.70
CA VAL A 17 -4.89 -4.35 2.15
C VAL A 17 -3.78 -5.27 2.59
N ALA A 18 -4.12 -6.32 3.33
CA ALA A 18 -3.23 -7.44 3.55
C ALA A 18 -3.24 -8.28 2.27
N MET A 19 -2.16 -8.21 1.49
CA MET A 19 -2.03 -8.97 0.23
C MET A 19 -0.73 -9.75 0.27
N THR A 20 -0.73 -10.96 -0.28
CA THR A 20 0.54 -11.70 -0.45
C THR A 20 1.29 -11.20 -1.68
N LEU A 21 2.61 -11.45 -1.72
CA LEU A 21 3.44 -11.11 -2.89
C LEU A 21 2.87 -11.72 -4.19
N SER A 22 2.26 -12.91 -4.08
CA SER A 22 1.65 -13.62 -5.19
C SER A 22 0.45 -12.87 -5.78
N GLU A 23 -0.36 -12.21 -4.96
CA GLU A 23 -1.49 -11.39 -5.42
C GLU A 23 -1.01 -10.09 -6.07
N ARG A 24 0.07 -9.49 -5.55
CA ARG A 24 0.73 -8.35 -6.21
C ARG A 24 1.27 -8.71 -7.58
N GLN A 25 1.95 -9.86 -7.68
CA GLN A 25 2.61 -10.29 -8.92
C GLN A 25 1.60 -10.68 -10.01
N ARG A 26 0.40 -11.13 -9.62
CA ARG A 26 -0.71 -11.42 -10.56
C ARG A 26 -1.42 -10.17 -11.10
N GLY A 27 -1.03 -8.97 -10.66
CA GLY A 27 -1.69 -7.74 -11.06
C GLY A 27 -3.12 -7.64 -10.53
N ALA A 28 -3.32 -8.03 -9.25
CA ALA A 28 -4.64 -7.92 -8.65
C ALA A 28 -5.16 -6.48 -8.74
N THR A 29 -6.29 -6.32 -9.41
CA THR A 29 -7.00 -5.06 -9.59
C THR A 29 -7.64 -4.67 -8.26
N VAL A 30 -6.89 -3.96 -7.42
CA VAL A 30 -7.43 -3.44 -6.16
C VAL A 30 -8.46 -2.37 -6.50
N GLN A 31 -9.72 -2.58 -6.11
CA GLN A 31 -10.80 -1.61 -6.31
C GLN A 31 -11.01 -0.83 -5.01
N CYS A 32 -11.32 0.47 -5.12
CA CYS A 32 -11.62 1.25 -3.94
C CYS A 32 -13.04 0.93 -3.43
N PRO A 33 -13.22 0.53 -2.15
CA PRO A 33 -14.53 0.20 -1.59
C PRO A 33 -15.49 1.40 -1.44
N GLY A 34 -15.03 2.62 -1.73
CA GLY A 34 -15.85 3.84 -1.61
C GLY A 34 -16.41 4.39 -2.91
N CYS A 35 -15.80 4.08 -4.06
CA CYS A 35 -16.17 4.66 -5.36
C CYS A 35 -16.03 3.69 -6.53
N ASP A 36 -15.71 2.42 -6.27
CA ASP A 36 -15.50 1.36 -7.26
C ASP A 36 -14.44 1.64 -8.33
N SER A 37 -13.66 2.72 -8.16
CA SER A 37 -12.64 3.12 -9.12
C SER A 37 -11.44 2.17 -9.06
N LYS A 38 -10.90 1.85 -10.25
CA LYS A 38 -9.67 1.06 -10.42
C LYS A 38 -8.40 1.92 -10.29
N ASP A 39 -8.55 3.25 -10.27
CA ASP A 39 -7.48 4.22 -10.05
C ASP A 39 -7.07 4.31 -8.57
N VAL A 40 -6.37 3.26 -8.12
CA VAL A 40 -5.73 3.23 -6.80
C VAL A 40 -4.22 3.12 -6.97
N ARG A 41 -3.47 3.89 -6.17
CA ARG A 41 -2.00 3.79 -6.10
C ARG A 41 -1.59 3.22 -4.76
N GLN A 42 -0.59 2.36 -4.79
CA GLN A 42 0.02 1.87 -3.56
C GLN A 42 0.78 3.02 -2.89
N LEU A 43 0.42 3.33 -1.65
CA LEU A 43 1.22 4.18 -0.78
C LEU A 43 2.35 3.31 -0.21
N ILE A 44 3.56 3.49 -0.74
CA ILE A 44 4.74 2.93 -0.10
C ILE A 44 5.15 3.96 0.95
N SER A 45 4.72 3.76 2.19
CA SER A 45 5.27 4.53 3.30
C SER A 45 6.79 4.26 3.34
N PRO A 46 7.64 5.30 3.30
CA PRO A 46 9.08 5.10 3.39
C PRO A 46 9.39 4.51 4.78
N PHE A 47 9.69 3.21 4.83
CA PHE A 47 10.15 2.58 6.05
C PHE A 47 11.55 3.12 6.37
N ILE A 48 11.62 4.03 7.33
CA ILE A 48 12.89 4.49 7.88
C ILE A 48 13.28 3.50 8.97
N ALA A 49 14.23 2.62 8.64
CA ALA A 49 14.86 1.78 9.66
C ALA A 49 15.61 2.71 10.62
N LYS A 50 15.06 2.92 11.82
CA LYS A 50 15.77 3.56 12.93
C LYS A 50 16.90 2.63 13.37
N THR A 51 18.02 2.68 12.67
CA THR A 51 19.26 2.11 13.17
C THR A 51 19.78 3.07 14.22
N ALA A 52 19.93 2.60 15.46
CA ALA A 52 20.64 3.35 16.49
C ALA A 52 22.04 3.68 15.93
N SER A 53 22.35 4.96 15.81
CA SER A 53 23.67 5.43 15.41
C SER A 53 24.70 4.79 16.34
N LYS A 54 25.55 3.91 15.81
CA LYS A 54 26.75 3.49 16.53
C LYS A 54 27.71 4.66 16.45
N THR A 55 27.70 5.52 17.47
CA THR A 55 28.74 6.53 17.67
C THR A 55 30.09 5.80 17.72
N ALA A 56 30.98 6.15 16.79
CA ALA A 56 32.38 5.78 16.81
C ALA A 56 33.19 7.07 16.98
#